data_AF-A0A564JX74-F1
#
_entry.id   AF-A0A564JX74-F1
#
_cell.length_a   1.000
_cell.length_b   1.000
_cell.length_c   1.000
_cell.angle_alpha   90.00
_cell.angle_beta   90.00
_cell.angle_gamma   90.00
#
_symmetry.space_group_name_H-M   'P 1'
#
loop_
_entity.id
_entity.type
_entity.pdbx_description
1 polymer ?
#
loop_
_entity_poly.entity_id
_entity_poly.type
_entity_poly.pdbx_seq_one_letter_code
_entity_poly.pdbx_strand_id
1 'polypeptide(L)'
;MNSVDIAGLVGSRHDNVKRTIERLVATGVISQPPMVDGGKSANGVVTKVFIFEGEKGKRDSIIVVAQLSPEFTARLVDRWQELEAQISKPAFDAMAALNDPEFLRGTLLTYSEKVIALEHKVDEMLPDVEALDRIAKTECSMCITNAAKILQVQPKYHFQIVEKKLEVNNYNDVLTFKMEGNMLTQFLNVSMGLVL
;
A
#
# COMPACT_ATOMS: atom_id res chain seq x y z
N MET A 1 -14.14 -13.88 -22.59
CA MET A 1 -14.10 -12.84 -23.65
C MET A 1 -14.47 -13.53 -24.96
N ASN A 2 -15.32 -12.94 -25.78
CA ASN A 2 -15.72 -13.52 -27.06
C ASN A 2 -15.24 -12.66 -28.25
N SER A 3 -15.27 -13.21 -29.47
CA SER A 3 -14.81 -12.49 -30.68
C SER A 3 -15.61 -11.22 -31.02
N VAL A 4 -16.86 -11.08 -30.57
CA VAL A 4 -17.65 -9.85 -30.72
C VAL A 4 -17.18 -8.78 -29.72
N ASP A 5 -16.88 -9.17 -28.47
CA ASP A 5 -16.30 -8.27 -27.47
C ASP A 5 -14.96 -7.69 -27.98
N ILE A 6 -14.12 -8.54 -28.59
CA ILE A 6 -12.85 -8.13 -29.19
C ILE A 6 -13.08 -7.15 -30.35
N ALA A 7 -14.08 -7.41 -31.20
CA ALA A 7 -14.44 -6.52 -32.30
C ALA A 7 -14.86 -5.13 -31.78
N GLY A 8 -15.66 -5.09 -30.70
CA GLY A 8 -16.04 -3.85 -30.03
C GLY A 8 -14.85 -3.12 -29.40
N LEU A 9 -13.95 -3.85 -28.75
CA LEU A 9 -12.77 -3.27 -28.07
C LEU A 9 -11.77 -2.65 -29.05
N VAL A 10 -11.56 -3.28 -30.21
CA VAL A 10 -10.61 -2.81 -31.23
C VAL A 10 -11.27 -1.90 -32.28
N GLY A 11 -12.59 -1.68 -32.20
CA GLY A 11 -13.33 -0.89 -33.20
C GLY A 11 -13.30 -1.50 -34.60
N SER A 12 -13.10 -2.82 -34.70
CA SER A 12 -12.96 -3.54 -35.97
C SER A 12 -14.21 -4.34 -36.29
N ARG A 13 -14.46 -4.60 -37.58
CA ARG A 13 -15.55 -5.49 -37.99
C ARG A 13 -15.32 -6.91 -37.49
N HIS A 14 -16.38 -7.58 -37.01
CA HIS A 14 -16.31 -8.96 -36.52
C HIS A 14 -15.72 -9.95 -37.54
N ASP A 15 -15.97 -9.75 -38.83
CA ASP A 15 -15.38 -10.57 -39.90
C ASP A 15 -13.84 -10.47 -39.97
N ASN A 16 -13.27 -9.29 -39.71
CA ASN A 16 -11.82 -9.10 -39.66
C ASN A 16 -11.21 -9.82 -38.44
N VAL A 17 -11.94 -9.84 -37.32
CA VAL A 17 -11.54 -10.58 -36.12
C VAL A 17 -11.55 -12.08 -36.37
N LYS A 18 -12.62 -12.63 -36.97
CA LYS A 18 -12.70 -14.06 -37.32
C LYS A 18 -11.57 -14.50 -38.25
N ARG A 19 -11.32 -13.75 -39.33
CA ARG A 19 -10.20 -14.03 -40.26
C ARG A 19 -8.85 -14.01 -39.54
N THR A 20 -8.67 -13.10 -38.59
CA THR A 20 -7.44 -13.02 -37.80
C THR A 20 -7.28 -14.23 -36.87
N ILE A 21 -8.36 -14.67 -36.22
CA ILE A 21 -8.37 -15.88 -35.38
C ILE A 21 -8.03 -17.11 -36.23
N GLU A 22 -8.70 -17.32 -37.36
CA GLU A 22 -8.45 -18.45 -38.25
C GLU A 22 -7.00 -18.47 -38.75
N ARG A 23 -6.47 -17.31 -39.13
CA ARG A 23 -5.06 -17.17 -39.53
C ARG A 23 -4.11 -17.51 -38.39
N LEU A 24 -4.35 -16.99 -37.17
CA LEU A 24 -3.49 -17.24 -36.01
C LEU A 24 -3.49 -18.72 -35.59
N VAL A 25 -4.65 -19.37 -35.68
CA VAL A 25 -4.79 -20.83 -35.48
C VAL A 25 -4.00 -21.59 -36.56
N ALA A 26 -4.13 -21.22 -37.83
CA ALA A 26 -3.40 -21.86 -38.93
C ALA A 26 -1.87 -21.71 -38.78
N THR A 27 -1.40 -20.57 -38.26
CA THR A 27 0.02 -20.34 -37.95
C THR A 27 0.49 -20.98 -36.64
N GLY A 28 -0.42 -21.59 -35.86
CA GLY A 28 -0.10 -22.20 -34.57
C GLY A 28 0.21 -21.22 -33.44
N VAL A 29 -0.10 -19.94 -33.59
CA VAL A 29 0.18 -18.90 -32.59
C VAL A 29 -0.81 -18.96 -31.42
N ILE A 30 -2.06 -19.33 -31.70
CA ILE A 30 -3.12 -19.53 -30.70
C ILE A 30 -3.72 -20.92 -30.84
N SER A 31 -4.34 -21.42 -29.79
CA SER A 31 -5.12 -22.66 -29.85
C SER A 31 -6.45 -22.39 -30.55
N GLN A 32 -7.01 -23.39 -31.24
CA GLN A 32 -8.32 -23.24 -31.87
C GLN A 32 -9.40 -23.04 -30.80
N PRO A 33 -10.04 -21.85 -30.72
CA PRO A 33 -11.05 -21.61 -29.71
C PRO A 33 -12.36 -22.33 -30.07
N PRO A 34 -13.16 -22.77 -29.08
CA PRO A 34 -14.48 -23.32 -29.34
C PRO A 34 -15.39 -22.28 -30.00
N MET A 35 -16.14 -22.74 -31.00
CA MET A 35 -17.09 -21.93 -31.76
C MET A 35 -18.51 -22.25 -31.31
N VAL A 36 -19.26 -21.23 -30.91
CA VAL A 36 -20.64 -21.37 -30.42
C VAL A 36 -21.54 -20.43 -31.22
N ASP A 37 -22.81 -20.83 -31.36
CA ASP A 37 -23.83 -20.00 -31.98
C ASP A 37 -24.08 -18.75 -31.13
N GLY A 38 -23.88 -17.59 -31.73
CA GLY A 38 -24.11 -16.29 -31.10
C GLY A 38 -25.56 -15.81 -31.19
N GLY A 39 -25.77 -14.55 -30.85
CA GLY A 39 -27.09 -13.93 -30.93
C GLY A 39 -27.68 -13.97 -32.35
N LYS A 40 -28.99 -14.18 -32.43
CA LYS A 40 -29.73 -14.06 -33.70
C LYS A 40 -29.68 -12.61 -34.16
N SER A 41 -29.13 -12.38 -35.36
CA SER A 41 -29.20 -11.07 -35.99
C SER A 41 -30.65 -10.73 -36.39
N ALA A 42 -30.95 -9.45 -36.58
CA ALA A 42 -32.27 -8.96 -37.02
C ALA A 42 -32.76 -9.64 -38.32
N ASN A 43 -31.82 -10.15 -39.13
CA ASN A 43 -32.09 -10.84 -40.39
C ASN A 43 -32.31 -12.36 -40.22
N GLY A 44 -32.46 -12.86 -39.00
CA GLY A 44 -32.68 -14.29 -38.69
C GLY A 44 -31.43 -15.18 -38.79
N VAL A 45 -30.29 -14.62 -39.22
CA VAL A 45 -29.02 -15.35 -39.31
C VAL A 45 -28.37 -15.47 -37.93
N VAL A 46 -27.97 -16.69 -37.57
CA VAL A 46 -27.19 -16.98 -36.36
C VAL A 46 -25.71 -16.76 -36.67
N THR A 47 -25.09 -15.78 -36.02
CA THR A 47 -23.65 -15.50 -36.22
C THR A 47 -22.83 -16.40 -35.31
N LYS A 48 -21.90 -17.17 -35.86
CA LYS A 48 -20.97 -17.98 -35.05
C LYS A 48 -19.91 -17.10 -34.39
N VAL A 49 -19.64 -17.35 -33.11
CA VAL A 49 -18.74 -16.56 -32.27
C VAL A 49 -17.69 -17.49 -31.63
N PHE A 50 -16.43 -17.05 -31.61
CA PHE A 50 -15.36 -17.74 -30.88
C PHE A 50 -15.38 -17.32 -29.40
N ILE A 51 -15.25 -18.30 -28.51
CA ILE A 51 -15.21 -18.10 -27.06
C ILE A 51 -13.79 -18.38 -26.55
N PHE A 52 -13.25 -17.44 -25.77
CA PHE A 52 -11.97 -17.58 -25.10
C PHE A 52 -12.17 -17.75 -23.59
N GLU A 53 -11.80 -18.94 -23.07
CA GLU A 53 -11.96 -19.35 -21.67
C GLU A 53 -10.67 -19.92 -21.08
N GLY A 54 -10.52 -19.81 -19.76
CA GLY A 54 -9.34 -20.25 -19.02
C GLY A 54 -8.08 -19.42 -19.26
N GLU A 55 -6.96 -19.82 -18.65
CA GLU A 55 -5.67 -19.10 -18.76
C GLU A 55 -5.13 -19.07 -20.20
N LYS A 56 -5.29 -20.17 -20.95
CA LYS A 56 -4.91 -20.22 -22.37
C LYS A 56 -5.79 -19.31 -23.23
N GLY A 57 -7.10 -19.31 -23.02
CA GLY A 57 -8.01 -18.42 -23.73
C GLY A 57 -7.74 -16.94 -23.44
N LYS A 58 -7.38 -16.60 -22.20
CA LYS A 58 -6.95 -15.23 -21.85
C LYS A 58 -5.74 -14.80 -22.69
N ARG A 59 -4.67 -15.59 -22.70
CA ARG A 59 -3.49 -15.33 -23.53
C ARG A 59 -3.85 -15.17 -25.01
N ASP A 60 -4.61 -16.12 -25.55
CA ASP A 60 -4.96 -16.14 -26.98
C ASP A 60 -5.83 -14.93 -27.36
N SER A 61 -6.76 -14.53 -26.51
CA SER A 61 -7.58 -13.32 -26.72
C SER A 61 -6.73 -12.04 -26.73
N ILE A 62 -5.72 -11.94 -25.87
CA ILE A 62 -4.79 -10.80 -25.84
C ILE A 62 -3.93 -10.76 -27.11
N ILE A 63 -3.46 -11.92 -27.60
CA ILE A 63 -2.69 -12.01 -28.84
C ILE A 63 -3.53 -11.54 -30.03
N VAL A 64 -4.79 -11.95 -30.11
CA VAL A 64 -5.72 -11.49 -31.17
C VAL A 64 -5.90 -9.97 -31.11
N VAL A 65 -6.10 -9.41 -29.91
CA VAL A 65 -6.22 -7.95 -29.70
C VAL A 65 -4.94 -7.22 -30.11
N ALA A 66 -3.77 -7.74 -29.71
CA ALA A 66 -2.47 -7.17 -30.03
C ALA A 66 -2.22 -7.10 -31.55
N GLN A 67 -2.60 -8.14 -32.28
CA GLN A 67 -2.46 -8.16 -33.74
C GLN A 67 -3.37 -7.14 -34.44
N LEU A 68 -4.56 -6.88 -33.90
CA LEU A 68 -5.55 -5.99 -34.49
C LEU A 68 -5.36 -4.52 -34.07
N SER A 69 -4.75 -4.26 -32.92
CA SER A 69 -4.46 -2.93 -32.39
C SER A 69 -2.95 -2.73 -32.20
N PRO A 70 -2.26 -2.15 -33.20
CA PRO A 70 -0.84 -1.81 -33.08
C PRO A 70 -0.55 -0.86 -31.91
N GLU A 71 -1.47 0.05 -31.57
CA GLU A 71 -1.36 0.95 -30.42
C GLU A 71 -1.36 0.20 -29.08
N PHE A 72 -2.18 -0.85 -28.96
CA PHE A 72 -2.16 -1.72 -27.79
C PHE A 72 -0.82 -2.44 -27.67
N THR A 73 -0.29 -2.95 -28.79
CA THR A 73 1.01 -3.62 -28.81
C THR A 73 2.17 -2.68 -28.49
N ALA A 74 2.14 -1.44 -28.98
CA ALA A 74 3.15 -0.42 -28.64
C ALA A 74 3.20 -0.19 -27.12
N ARG A 75 2.05 0.03 -26.47
CA ARG A 75 1.99 0.20 -25.01
C ARG A 75 2.48 -1.03 -24.23
N LEU A 76 2.21 -2.23 -24.74
CA LEU A 76 2.72 -3.45 -24.12
C LEU A 76 4.25 -3.50 -24.17
N VAL A 77 4.83 -3.16 -25.32
CA VAL A 77 6.29 -3.09 -25.50
C VAL A 77 6.89 -2.00 -24.62
N ASP A 78 6.31 -0.81 -24.60
CA ASP A 78 6.77 0.31 -23.76
C ASP A 78 6.78 -0.09 -22.28
N ARG A 79 5.70 -0.72 -21.81
CA ARG A 79 5.61 -1.21 -20.42
C ARG A 79 6.63 -2.30 -20.13
N TRP A 80 6.88 -3.20 -21.08
CA TRP A 80 7.89 -4.24 -20.93
C TRP A 80 9.30 -3.65 -20.84
N GLN A 81 9.63 -2.69 -21.71
CA GLN A 81 10.90 -1.96 -21.67
C GLN A 81 11.09 -1.19 -20.36
N GLU A 82 10.02 -0.57 -19.84
CA GLU A 82 10.05 0.10 -18.54
C GLU A 82 10.39 -0.89 -17.41
N LEU A 83 9.79 -2.07 -17.43
CA LEU A 83 10.08 -3.13 -16.45
C LEU A 83 11.50 -3.67 -16.60
N GLU A 84 11.98 -3.89 -17.82
CA GLU A 84 13.38 -4.26 -18.07
C GLU A 84 14.35 -3.19 -17.58
N ALA A 85 14.04 -1.91 -17.77
CA ALA A 85 14.84 -0.80 -17.26
C ALA A 85 14.83 -0.74 -15.73
N GLN A 86 13.72 -1.10 -15.08
CA GLN A 86 13.65 -1.20 -13.62
C GLN A 86 14.49 -2.36 -13.08
N ILE A 87 14.45 -3.51 -13.74
CA ILE A 87 15.21 -4.71 -13.35
C ILE A 87 16.70 -4.55 -13.68
N SER A 88 17.04 -3.85 -14.78
CA SER A 88 18.42 -3.64 -15.23
C SER A 88 19.16 -2.55 -14.47
N LYS A 89 18.49 -1.81 -13.58
CA LYS A 89 19.22 -1.01 -12.58
C LYS A 89 20.00 -2.00 -11.72
N PRO A 90 21.33 -1.85 -11.57
CA PRO A 90 22.09 -2.73 -10.70
C PRO A 90 21.46 -2.63 -9.31
N ALA A 91 20.77 -3.69 -8.91
CA ALA A 91 20.31 -3.83 -7.54
C ALA A 91 21.58 -3.71 -6.69
N PHE A 92 21.57 -2.82 -5.71
CA PHE A 92 22.64 -2.75 -4.73
C PHE A 92 22.77 -4.15 -4.12
N ASP A 93 23.83 -4.87 -4.48
CA ASP A 93 24.08 -6.20 -3.96
C ASP A 93 24.61 -6.03 -2.54
N ALA A 94 23.69 -6.08 -1.59
CA ALA A 94 24.00 -5.97 -0.17
C ALA A 94 25.02 -7.03 0.27
N MET A 95 25.01 -8.23 -0.32
CA MET A 95 25.95 -9.29 0.04
C MET A 95 27.35 -9.01 -0.50
N ALA A 96 27.47 -8.51 -1.74
CA ALA A 96 28.76 -8.08 -2.28
C ALA A 96 29.31 -6.86 -1.53
N ALA A 97 28.46 -5.87 -1.21
CA ALA A 97 28.86 -4.68 -0.46
C ALA A 97 29.31 -5.02 0.98
N LEU A 98 28.63 -5.93 1.67
CA LEU A 98 29.03 -6.36 3.02
C LEU A 98 30.30 -7.22 3.05
N ASN A 99 30.66 -7.86 1.93
CA ASN A 99 31.93 -8.58 1.79
C ASN A 99 33.13 -7.64 1.58
N ASP A 100 32.90 -6.37 1.21
CA ASP A 100 33.97 -5.38 1.13
C ASP A 100 34.38 -4.88 2.54
N PRO A 101 35.64 -5.09 2.97
CA PRO A 101 36.07 -4.69 4.31
C PRO A 101 36.04 -3.17 4.56
N GLU A 102 36.28 -2.34 3.54
CA GLU A 102 36.23 -0.88 3.70
C GLU A 102 34.78 -0.41 3.89
N PHE A 103 33.86 -0.88 3.05
CA PHE A 103 32.43 -0.60 3.19
C PHE A 103 31.87 -1.07 4.55
N LEU A 104 32.22 -2.29 4.98
CA LEU A 104 31.75 -2.83 6.27
C LEU A 104 32.27 -2.00 7.45
N ARG A 105 33.53 -1.57 7.42
CA ARG A 105 34.09 -0.72 8.48
C ARG A 105 33.42 0.64 8.54
N GLY A 106 33.21 1.28 7.39
CA GLY A 106 32.55 2.59 7.32
C GLY A 106 31.10 2.55 7.81
N THR A 107 30.36 1.51 7.41
CA THR A 107 28.96 1.32 7.85
C THR A 107 28.85 1.04 9.35
N LEU A 108 29.70 0.17 9.90
CA LEU A 108 29.75 -0.10 11.34
C LEU A 108 30.13 1.13 12.16
N LEU A 109 31.11 1.91 11.70
CA LEU A 109 31.50 3.16 12.35
C LEU A 109 30.32 4.13 12.39
N THR A 110 29.69 4.38 11.26
CA THR A 110 28.53 5.28 11.15
C THR A 110 27.38 4.83 12.05
N TYR A 111 27.13 3.52 12.13
CA TYR A 111 26.11 2.96 13.02
C TYR A 111 26.47 3.18 14.50
N SER A 112 27.72 2.91 14.87
CA SER A 112 28.19 3.09 16.26
C SER A 112 28.08 4.55 16.72
N GLU A 113 28.42 5.53 15.87
CA GLU A 113 28.28 6.95 16.16
C GLU A 113 26.80 7.34 16.39
N LYS A 114 25.89 6.79 15.59
CA LYS A 114 24.44 7.00 15.79
C LYS A 114 23.95 6.40 17.10
N VAL A 115 24.41 5.20 17.46
CA VAL A 115 24.04 4.56 18.73
C VAL A 115 24.52 5.41 19.90
N ILE A 116 25.78 5.83 19.91
CA ILE A 116 26.33 6.70 20.97
C ILE A 116 25.53 8.01 21.08
N ALA A 117 25.21 8.65 19.95
CA ALA A 117 24.42 9.87 19.94
C ALA A 117 22.98 9.66 20.44
N LEU A 118 22.39 8.50 20.19
CA LEU A 118 21.06 8.16 20.69
C LEU A 118 21.08 7.84 22.19
N GLU A 119 22.06 7.08 22.66
CA GLU A 119 22.25 6.77 24.07
C GLU A 119 22.44 8.05 24.89
N HIS A 120 23.27 8.98 24.42
CA HIS A 120 23.44 10.29 25.07
C HIS A 120 22.13 11.07 25.19
N LYS A 121 21.32 11.10 24.13
CA LYS A 121 20.00 11.76 24.18
C LYS A 121 19.05 11.09 25.16
N VAL A 122 19.09 9.76 25.24
CA VAL A 122 18.29 9.00 26.21
C VAL A 122 18.71 9.35 27.63
N ASP A 123 20.02 9.41 27.90
CA ASP A 123 20.55 9.79 29.22
C ASP A 123 20.17 11.23 29.61
N GLU A 124 20.23 12.17 28.66
CA GLU A 124 19.80 13.56 28.89
C GLU A 124 18.29 13.66 29.18
N MET A 125 17.47 12.84 28.53
CA MET A 125 16.02 12.84 28.69
C MET A 125 15.53 12.05 29.92
N LEU A 126 16.34 11.11 30.43
CA LEU A 126 16.00 10.25 31.56
C LEU A 126 15.47 11.01 32.79
N PRO A 127 16.15 12.07 33.31
CA PRO A 127 15.67 12.79 34.49
C PRO A 127 14.32 13.48 34.25
N ASP A 128 14.07 14.00 33.06
CA ASP A 128 12.81 14.64 32.70
C ASP A 128 11.69 13.60 32.60
N VAL A 129 11.97 12.45 31.99
CA VAL A 129 11.01 11.34 31.90
C VAL A 129 10.69 10.80 33.30
N GLU A 130 11.67 10.63 34.18
CA GLU A 130 11.46 10.20 35.57
C GLU A 130 10.70 11.25 36.41
N ALA A 131 10.96 12.54 36.20
CA ALA A 131 10.20 13.61 36.85
C ALA A 131 8.75 13.60 36.39
N LEU A 132 8.51 13.50 35.08
CA LEU A 132 7.19 13.40 34.50
C LEU A 132 6.47 12.14 35.01
N ASP A 133 7.08 10.95 34.92
CA ASP A 133 6.50 9.69 35.38
C ASP A 133 6.07 9.75 36.86
N ARG A 134 6.90 10.34 37.73
CA ARG A 134 6.54 10.60 39.12
C ARG A 134 5.30 11.50 39.24
N ILE A 135 5.22 12.58 38.47
CA ILE A 135 4.06 13.49 38.47
C ILE A 135 2.80 12.77 37.96
N ALA A 136 2.90 11.95 36.92
CA ALA A 136 1.76 11.19 36.39
C ALA A 136 1.23 10.13 37.36
N LYS A 137 2.12 9.44 38.10
CA LYS A 137 1.75 8.37 39.03
C LYS A 137 1.34 8.87 40.40
N THR A 138 1.57 10.15 40.72
CA THR A 138 1.18 10.71 42.02
C THR A 138 -0.34 10.83 42.10
N GLU A 139 -0.94 10.22 43.13
CA GLU A 139 -2.35 10.44 43.43
C GLU A 139 -2.54 11.81 44.08
N CYS A 140 -2.97 12.79 43.28
CA CYS A 140 -3.31 14.12 43.73
C CYS A 140 -4.73 14.49 43.30
N SER A 141 -5.58 14.88 44.25
CA SER A 141 -6.88 15.47 43.96
C SER A 141 -6.72 16.99 43.77
N MET A 142 -7.04 17.50 42.57
CA MET A 142 -7.09 18.93 42.32
C MET A 142 -8.29 19.30 41.45
N CYS A 143 -8.80 20.52 41.63
CA CYS A 143 -9.87 21.03 40.78
C CYS A 143 -9.38 21.15 39.32
N ILE A 144 -10.20 20.71 38.37
CA ILE A 144 -9.90 20.68 36.94
C ILE A 144 -9.41 22.03 36.36
N THR A 145 -9.90 23.15 36.90
CA THR A 145 -9.43 24.50 36.52
C THR A 145 -7.99 24.77 36.98
N ASN A 146 -7.60 24.24 38.14
CA ASN A 146 -6.23 24.38 38.65
C ASN A 146 -5.28 23.44 37.90
N ALA A 147 -5.73 22.23 37.55
CA ALA A 147 -4.98 21.33 36.66
C ALA A 147 -4.69 21.99 35.30
N ALA A 148 -5.70 22.61 34.68
CA ALA A 148 -5.54 23.32 33.42
C ALA A 148 -4.53 24.48 33.50
N LYS A 149 -4.54 25.24 34.61
CA LYS A 149 -3.57 26.31 34.85
C LYS A 149 -2.13 25.78 34.99
N ILE A 150 -1.93 24.68 35.71
CA ILE A 150 -0.61 24.06 35.91
C ILE A 150 -0.06 23.50 34.59
N LEU A 151 -0.91 22.83 33.81
CA LEU A 151 -0.57 22.30 32.48
C LEU A 151 -0.47 23.38 31.39
N GLN A 152 -0.70 24.65 31.73
CA GLN A 152 -0.69 25.79 30.81
C GLN A 152 -1.62 25.64 29.60
N VAL A 153 -2.76 24.96 29.78
CA VAL A 153 -3.77 24.77 28.73
C VAL A 153 -5.07 25.51 29.06
N GLN A 154 -5.82 25.89 28.03
CA GLN A 154 -7.11 26.55 28.26
C GLN A 154 -8.09 25.60 28.97
N PRO A 155 -8.80 26.03 30.02
CA PRO A 155 -9.72 25.17 30.77
C PRO A 155 -10.73 24.45 29.88
N LYS A 156 -11.36 25.15 28.92
CA LYS A 156 -12.33 24.54 27.98
C LYS A 156 -11.73 23.39 27.18
N TYR A 157 -10.48 23.51 26.75
CA TYR A 157 -9.78 22.48 26.00
C TYR A 157 -9.39 21.29 26.89
N HIS A 158 -8.94 21.57 28.12
CA HIS A 158 -8.65 20.53 29.11
C HIS A 158 -9.90 19.71 29.46
N PHE A 159 -11.05 20.36 29.64
CA PHE A 159 -12.35 19.70 29.83
C PHE A 159 -12.69 18.75 28.67
N GLN A 160 -12.57 19.20 27.43
CA GLN A 160 -12.86 18.38 26.24
C GLN A 160 -11.95 17.15 26.12
N ILE A 161 -10.67 17.27 26.47
CA ILE A 161 -9.71 16.16 26.43
C ILE A 161 -10.06 15.10 27.47
N VAL A 162 -10.37 15.53 28.71
CA VAL A 162 -10.74 14.62 29.80
C VAL A 162 -12.07 13.92 29.50
N GLU A 163 -13.06 14.66 29.00
CA GLU A 163 -14.38 14.14 28.62
C GLU A 163 -14.29 13.06 27.52
N LYS A 164 -13.56 13.33 26.44
CA LYS A 164 -13.34 12.38 25.34
C LYS A 164 -12.61 11.10 25.78
N LYS A 165 -11.78 11.17 26.83
CA LYS A 165 -11.02 10.01 27.34
C LYS A 165 -11.83 9.19 28.34
N LEU A 166 -12.75 9.81 29.07
CA LEU A 166 -13.76 9.13 29.89
C LEU A 166 -14.72 8.27 29.04
N GLU A 167 -15.03 8.70 27.81
CA GLU A 167 -15.83 7.90 26.86
C GLU A 167 -15.11 6.64 26.36
N VAL A 168 -13.77 6.62 26.34
CA VAL A 168 -12.96 5.50 25.85
C VAL A 168 -12.70 4.44 26.93
N ASN A 169 -12.70 4.83 28.22
CA ASN A 169 -12.40 3.94 29.35
C ASN A 169 -13.64 3.34 30.04
N ASN A 170 -14.85 3.63 29.56
CA ASN A 170 -16.10 3.23 30.25
C ASN A 170 -16.66 1.87 29.81
N TYR A 171 -15.84 0.82 29.91
CA TYR A 171 -16.33 -0.53 30.15
C TYR A 171 -15.99 -0.89 31.60
N ASN A 172 -16.89 -0.49 32.51
CA ASN A 172 -16.97 -0.86 33.92
C ASN A 172 -15.74 -0.54 34.79
N ASP A 173 -15.74 0.62 35.46
CA ASP A 173 -15.55 0.64 36.91
C ASP A 173 -15.86 2.02 37.53
N VAL A 174 -16.31 1.96 38.78
CA VAL A 174 -16.78 3.06 39.63
C VAL A 174 -15.74 4.20 39.71
N LEU A 175 -16.23 5.45 39.63
CA LEU A 175 -15.50 6.73 39.67
C LEU A 175 -14.55 6.87 40.87
N THR A 176 -13.43 6.16 40.82
CA THR A 176 -12.24 6.43 41.61
C THR A 176 -11.34 7.24 40.68
N PHE A 177 -11.03 8.48 41.06
CA PHE A 177 -10.01 9.30 40.42
C PHE A 177 -8.64 8.69 40.70
N LYS A 178 -8.40 7.52 40.11
CA LYS A 178 -7.10 6.88 40.07
C LYS A 178 -6.42 7.48 38.86
N MET A 179 -5.47 8.39 39.10
CA MET A 179 -4.56 8.87 38.07
C MET A 179 -3.66 7.68 37.70
N GLU A 180 -4.22 6.74 36.92
CA GLU A 180 -3.52 5.53 36.50
C GLU A 180 -2.41 5.93 35.53
N GLY A 181 -1.22 6.15 36.10
CA GLY A 181 0.13 5.76 35.65
C GLY A 181 0.55 5.80 34.18
N ASN A 182 -0.22 6.38 33.26
CA ASN A 182 0.04 6.29 31.82
C ASN A 182 -0.41 7.54 31.03
N MET A 183 -0.64 8.66 31.71
CA MET A 183 -1.10 9.91 31.08
C MET A 183 0.00 10.72 30.39
N LEU A 184 1.27 10.55 30.75
CA LEU A 184 2.39 11.31 30.16
C LEU A 184 3.02 10.65 28.93
N THR A 185 2.97 9.33 28.81
CA THR A 185 3.43 8.58 27.63
C THR A 185 2.63 8.92 26.37
N GLN A 186 1.33 9.20 26.49
CA GLN A 186 0.50 9.62 25.35
C GLN A 186 0.58 11.11 25.01
N PHE A 187 0.78 12.01 25.99
CA PHE A 187 0.89 13.44 25.71
C PHE A 187 2.24 13.81 25.08
N LEU A 188 3.33 13.14 25.48
CA LEU A 188 4.65 13.31 24.86
C LEU A 188 4.66 12.84 23.39
N ASN A 189 3.96 11.76 23.04
CA ASN A 189 3.85 11.28 21.65
C ASN A 189 3.04 12.21 20.72
N VAL A 190 2.16 13.05 21.26
CA VAL A 190 1.41 14.05 20.47
C VAL A 190 2.21 15.35 20.30
N SER A 191 3.11 15.66 21.24
CA SER A 191 3.91 16.90 21.20
C SER A 191 5.27 16.73 20.52
N MET A 192 5.91 15.56 20.64
CA MET A 192 7.03 15.15 19.79
C MET A 192 6.49 14.38 18.59
N GLY A 193 6.38 15.06 17.45
CA GLY A 193 6.04 14.42 16.17
C GLY A 193 7.12 13.44 15.72
N LEU A 194 7.19 12.24 16.32
CA LEU A 194 7.77 11.06 15.70
C LEU A 194 6.63 10.17 15.20
N VAL A 195 6.40 10.30 13.90
CA VAL A 195 5.78 9.28 13.07
C VAL A 195 6.63 8.02 13.16
N LEU A 196 6.07 6.96 13.74
CA LEU A 196 6.11 5.58 13.21
C LEU A 196 4.76 4.92 13.52
#